data_AF-A0A429GIL1-F1
#
_entry.id   AF-A0A429GIL1-F1
#
_cell.length_a   1.000
_cell.length_b   1.000
_cell.length_c   1.000
_cell.angle_alpha   90.00
_cell.angle_beta   90.00
_cell.angle_gamma   90.00
#
_symmetry.space_group_name_H-M   'P 1'
#
loop_
_entity.id
_entity.type
_entity.pdbx_description
1 polymer ?
#
loop_
_entity_poly.entity_id
_entity_poly.type
_entity_poly.pdbx_seq_one_letter_code
_entity_poly.pdbx_strand_id
1 'polypeptide(L)'
;MSLSIVLTDSLLFLDSRGKLIDSSIRKYWKKKGRPDIVHRALLTITDSPLYRTKPFDIYIHTAEGRIFRVEKGIRPPRNYIRFCGLMEQLLKRGYVGPKSNPLICTTFDLDEHLSSVDLVVALSEKGETVDPLHVARCISDLDCAIIVGCFHKGDISPNIMKKSDIKISLADLPLSTSAAIAIFLSLLYYVKRWSAEKNKGKAEENS
;
A
#
# COMPACT_ATOMS: atom_id res chain seq x y z
N MET A 1 -7.09 6.74 15.09
CA MET A 1 -6.12 6.22 14.10
C MET A 1 -6.26 4.72 13.80
N SER A 2 -7.13 4.44 12.84
CA SER A 2 -6.93 3.40 11.83
C SER A 2 -6.00 3.94 10.72
N LEU A 3 -5.23 3.05 10.09
CA LEU A 3 -4.45 3.36 8.90
C LEU A 3 -4.94 2.41 7.80
N SER A 4 -4.81 2.82 6.56
CA SER A 4 -4.94 1.89 5.44
C SER A 4 -3.98 2.27 4.33
N ILE A 5 -3.57 1.28 3.54
CA ILE A 5 -2.73 1.50 2.36
C ILE A 5 -3.44 0.93 1.13
N VAL A 6 -3.52 1.74 0.09
CA VAL A 6 -4.07 1.37 -1.22
C VAL A 6 -2.93 1.30 -2.23
N LEU A 7 -2.58 0.08 -2.61
CA LEU A 7 -1.65 -0.21 -3.69
C LEU A 7 -2.38 -0.13 -5.03
N THR A 8 -2.29 1.01 -5.72
CA THR A 8 -3.11 1.30 -6.90
C THR A 8 -2.41 1.03 -8.23
N ASP A 9 -3.23 0.77 -9.26
CA ASP A 9 -2.81 0.56 -10.65
C ASP A 9 -1.79 -0.59 -10.75
N SER A 10 -1.96 -1.58 -9.88
CA SER A 10 -1.12 -2.77 -9.76
C SER A 10 -1.16 -3.57 -11.07
N LEU A 11 0.01 -3.78 -11.67
CA LEU A 11 0.17 -4.43 -12.97
C LEU A 11 0.11 -5.96 -12.86
N LEU A 12 -1.04 -6.49 -12.44
CA LEU A 12 -1.34 -7.90 -12.27
C LEU A 12 -2.29 -8.37 -13.38
N PHE A 13 -1.80 -9.21 -14.29
CA PHE A 13 -2.57 -9.68 -15.45
C PHE A 13 -2.40 -11.18 -15.66
N LEU A 14 -3.43 -11.82 -16.20
CA LEU A 14 -3.33 -13.18 -16.72
C LEU A 14 -3.19 -13.16 -18.25
N ASP A 15 -2.48 -14.13 -18.81
CA ASP A 15 -2.53 -14.38 -20.25
C ASP A 15 -3.76 -15.22 -20.64
N SER A 16 -3.93 -15.48 -21.95
CA SER A 16 -5.05 -16.26 -22.47
C SER A 16 -5.14 -17.70 -21.97
N ARG A 17 -4.07 -18.23 -21.34
CA ARG A 17 -4.05 -19.55 -20.70
C ARG A 17 -4.26 -19.46 -19.19
N GLY A 18 -4.58 -18.27 -18.68
CA GLY A 18 -4.70 -18.00 -17.26
C GLY A 18 -3.36 -18.03 -16.52
N LYS A 19 -2.22 -17.83 -17.18
CA LYS A 19 -0.92 -17.72 -16.49
C LYS A 19 -0.62 -16.29 -16.11
N LEU A 20 -0.14 -16.07 -14.88
CA LEU A 20 0.27 -14.74 -14.45
C LEU A 20 1.37 -14.21 -15.37
N ILE A 21 1.15 -13.02 -15.90
CA ILE A 21 2.10 -12.31 -16.74
C ILE A 21 3.14 -11.65 -15.84
N ASP A 22 4.40 -12.02 -16.06
CA ASP A 22 5.53 -11.44 -15.37
C ASP A 22 6.63 -11.06 -16.36
N SER A 23 6.82 -9.76 -16.56
CA SER A 23 7.86 -9.22 -17.43
C SER A 23 9.23 -9.12 -16.76
N SER A 24 9.34 -9.38 -15.46
CA SER A 24 10.63 -9.38 -14.74
C SER A 24 11.42 -10.68 -14.96
N ILE A 25 10.73 -11.80 -15.23
CA ILE A 25 11.34 -13.13 -15.41
C ILE A 25 11.62 -13.47 -16.88
N ARG A 26 10.91 -12.86 -17.85
CA ARG A 26 10.90 -13.33 -19.26
C ARG A 26 11.39 -12.30 -20.27
N LYS A 27 12.08 -12.77 -21.33
CA LYS A 27 12.61 -12.04 -22.52
C LYS A 27 11.56 -11.26 -23.36
N TYR A 28 10.31 -11.15 -22.89
CA TYR A 28 9.21 -10.45 -23.56
C TYR A 28 8.84 -9.19 -22.78
N TRP A 29 9.68 -8.16 -22.88
CA TRP A 29 9.47 -6.81 -22.31
C TRP A 29 8.16 -6.14 -22.75
N LYS A 30 7.50 -6.65 -23.80
CA LYS A 30 6.25 -6.12 -24.36
C LYS A 30 5.01 -6.46 -23.52
N LYS A 31 5.10 -7.39 -22.57
CA LYS A 31 3.96 -7.72 -21.68
C LYS A 31 4.02 -6.83 -20.42
N LYS A 32 2.90 -6.20 -20.05
CA LYS A 32 2.81 -5.13 -19.04
C LYS A 32 2.85 -5.58 -17.56
N GLY A 33 2.92 -6.88 -17.26
CA GLY A 33 2.77 -7.39 -15.89
C GLY A 33 4.02 -7.23 -15.02
N ARG A 34 3.86 -6.65 -13.83
CA ARG A 34 4.94 -6.39 -12.84
C ARG A 34 4.55 -6.82 -11.42
N PRO A 35 4.28 -8.13 -11.20
CA PRO A 35 3.89 -8.62 -9.87
C PRO A 35 4.97 -8.40 -8.81
N ASP A 36 6.24 -8.25 -9.20
CA ASP A 36 7.36 -7.92 -8.31
C ASP A 36 7.18 -6.61 -7.55
N ILE A 37 6.45 -5.64 -8.10
CA ILE A 37 6.20 -4.34 -7.44
C ILE A 37 5.25 -4.53 -6.27
N VAL A 38 4.12 -5.21 -6.49
CA VAL A 38 3.14 -5.54 -5.43
C VAL A 38 3.79 -6.45 -4.39
N HIS A 39 4.59 -7.43 -4.81
CA HIS A 39 5.31 -8.33 -3.91
C HIS A 39 6.20 -7.56 -2.94
N ARG A 40 7.07 -6.69 -3.47
CA ARG A 40 7.98 -5.88 -2.65
C ARG A 40 7.21 -4.88 -1.79
N ALA A 41 6.15 -4.26 -2.32
CA ALA A 41 5.30 -3.35 -1.55
C ALA A 41 4.67 -4.06 -0.34
N LEU A 42 4.05 -5.22 -0.54
CA LEU A 42 3.46 -6.01 0.55
C LEU A 42 4.51 -6.40 1.58
N LEU A 43 5.68 -6.90 1.15
CA LEU A 43 6.77 -7.23 2.08
C LEU A 43 7.21 -6.00 2.88
N THR A 44 7.42 -4.85 2.22
CA THR A 44 7.80 -3.58 2.88
C THR A 44 6.76 -3.18 3.93
N ILE A 45 5.46 -3.24 3.61
CA ILE A 45 4.39 -2.91 4.55
C ILE A 45 4.43 -3.89 5.73
N THR A 46 4.39 -5.19 5.45
CA THR A 46 4.22 -6.21 6.51
C THR A 46 5.46 -6.40 7.38
N ASP A 47 6.65 -6.07 6.86
CA ASP A 47 7.89 -6.09 7.64
C ASP A 47 8.08 -4.79 8.46
N SER A 48 7.33 -3.71 8.17
CA SER A 48 7.45 -2.45 8.90
C SER A 48 7.08 -2.59 10.40
N PRO A 49 7.78 -1.91 11.31
CA PRO A 49 7.43 -1.92 12.74
C PRO A 49 6.00 -1.42 12.99
N LEU A 50 5.53 -0.47 12.17
CA LEU A 50 4.17 0.07 12.28
C LEU A 50 3.11 -1.01 12.04
N TYR A 51 3.24 -1.79 10.97
CA TYR A 51 2.30 -2.86 10.68
C TYR A 51 2.42 -4.02 11.66
N ARG A 52 3.66 -4.39 12.05
CA ARG A 52 3.89 -5.51 12.98
C ARG A 52 3.35 -5.24 14.39
N THR A 53 3.29 -3.98 14.82
CA THR A 53 2.73 -3.60 16.13
C THR A 53 1.22 -3.45 16.09
N LYS A 54 0.65 -2.89 15.01
CA LYS A 54 -0.80 -2.78 14.82
C LYS A 54 -1.13 -2.99 13.33
N PRO A 55 -1.46 -4.22 12.91
CA PRO A 55 -1.85 -4.49 11.53
C PRO A 55 -3.04 -3.64 11.11
N PHE A 56 -2.99 -3.17 9.87
CA PHE A 56 -3.95 -2.22 9.33
C PHE A 56 -4.39 -2.64 7.92
N ASP A 57 -5.45 -2.03 7.38
CA ASP A 57 -6.04 -2.50 6.12
C ASP A 57 -5.13 -2.26 4.92
N ILE A 58 -5.02 -3.25 4.03
CA ILE A 58 -4.29 -3.12 2.77
C ILE A 58 -5.21 -3.50 1.63
N TYR A 59 -5.28 -2.63 0.64
CA TYR A 59 -6.01 -2.83 -0.61
C TYR A 59 -5.05 -2.93 -1.78
N ILE A 60 -5.34 -3.83 -2.71
CA ILE A 60 -4.65 -3.94 -4.00
C ILE A 60 -5.67 -3.61 -5.07
N HIS A 61 -5.52 -2.45 -5.70
CA HIS A 61 -6.28 -2.04 -6.88
C HIS A 61 -5.43 -2.29 -8.13
N THR A 62 -5.93 -3.11 -9.05
CA THR A 62 -5.23 -3.45 -10.29
C THR A 62 -5.48 -2.41 -11.37
N ALA A 63 -4.60 -2.36 -12.37
CA ALA A 63 -4.80 -1.53 -13.56
C ALA A 63 -6.05 -1.92 -14.39
N GLU A 64 -6.66 -3.09 -14.14
CA GLU A 64 -7.93 -3.52 -14.75
C GLU A 64 -9.15 -3.15 -13.88
N GLY A 65 -8.97 -2.38 -12.80
CA GLY A 65 -10.05 -1.93 -11.94
C GLY A 65 -10.52 -2.96 -10.91
N ARG A 66 -9.83 -4.10 -10.76
CA ARG A 66 -10.15 -5.10 -9.73
C ARG A 66 -9.57 -4.67 -8.40
N ILE A 67 -10.34 -4.82 -7.33
CA ILE A 67 -9.92 -4.46 -5.99
C ILE A 67 -9.89 -5.72 -5.13
N PHE A 68 -8.79 -5.89 -4.40
CA PHE A 68 -8.62 -6.96 -3.43
C PHE A 68 -8.31 -6.39 -2.06
N ARG A 69 -8.96 -6.94 -1.03
CA ARG A 69 -8.61 -6.71 0.37
C ARG A 69 -7.64 -7.78 0.84
N VAL A 70 -6.64 -7.38 1.59
CA VAL A 70 -5.64 -8.27 2.19
C VAL A 70 -5.93 -8.40 3.68
N GLU A 71 -6.00 -9.63 4.17
CA GLU A 71 -6.30 -9.92 5.57
C GLU A 71 -5.21 -9.40 6.51
N LYS A 72 -5.63 -8.87 7.67
CA LYS A 72 -4.71 -8.29 8.65
C LYS A 72 -3.80 -9.37 9.21
N GLY A 73 -2.53 -9.03 9.41
CA GLY A 73 -1.54 -9.97 9.92
C GLY A 73 -1.10 -11.05 8.91
N ILE A 74 -1.47 -10.92 7.63
CA ILE A 74 -0.91 -11.78 6.57
C ILE A 74 0.62 -11.78 6.60
N ARG A 75 1.21 -12.92 6.25
CA ARG A 75 2.64 -13.06 5.96
C ARG A 75 2.81 -13.42 4.49
N PRO A 76 3.01 -12.44 3.59
CA PRO A 76 3.21 -12.72 2.18
C PRO A 76 4.41 -13.65 1.98
N PRO A 77 4.38 -14.59 1.00
CA PRO A 77 5.52 -15.44 0.73
C PRO A 77 6.76 -14.61 0.40
N ARG A 78 7.88 -14.78 1.11
CA ARG A 78 9.14 -14.13 0.75
C ARG A 78 9.71 -14.65 -0.59
N ASN A 79 9.44 -15.91 -0.92
CA ASN A 79 9.80 -16.47 -2.21
C ASN A 79 8.88 -15.94 -3.31
N TYR A 80 9.47 -15.25 -4.29
CA TYR A 80 8.73 -14.59 -5.36
C TYR A 80 7.90 -15.55 -6.24
N ILE A 81 8.43 -16.74 -6.56
CA ILE A 81 7.71 -17.73 -7.38
C ILE A 81 6.43 -18.20 -6.66
N ARG A 82 6.51 -18.43 -5.35
CA ARG A 82 5.32 -18.75 -4.54
C ARG A 82 4.31 -17.61 -4.54
N PHE A 83 4.77 -16.36 -4.40
CA PHE A 83 3.90 -15.18 -4.49
C PHE A 83 3.18 -15.11 -5.84
N CYS A 84 3.89 -15.31 -6.97
CA CYS A 84 3.29 -15.33 -8.30
C CYS A 84 2.21 -16.43 -8.42
N GLY A 85 2.45 -17.62 -7.85
CA GLY A 85 1.44 -18.68 -7.80
C GLY A 85 0.18 -18.28 -7.04
N LEU A 86 0.30 -17.53 -5.95
CA LEU A 86 -0.85 -17.00 -5.20
C LEU A 86 -1.59 -15.91 -5.99
N MET A 87 -0.87 -14.98 -6.63
CA MET A 87 -1.50 -13.94 -7.46
C MET A 87 -2.22 -14.54 -8.68
N GLU A 88 -1.69 -15.60 -9.29
CA GLU A 88 -2.40 -16.34 -10.33
C GLU A 88 -3.73 -16.91 -9.83
N GLN A 89 -3.72 -17.51 -8.63
CA GLN A 89 -4.95 -18.03 -8.00
C GLN A 89 -5.93 -16.91 -7.66
N LEU A 90 -5.43 -15.80 -7.10
CA LEU A 90 -6.23 -14.62 -6.77
C LEU A 90 -6.96 -14.09 -7.99
N LEU A 91 -6.24 -13.89 -9.10
CA LEU A 91 -6.82 -13.35 -10.32
C LEU A 91 -7.83 -14.33 -10.94
N LYS A 92 -7.61 -15.64 -10.86
CA LYS A 92 -8.53 -16.67 -11.38
C LYS A 92 -9.81 -16.81 -10.56
N ARG A 93 -9.68 -16.84 -9.23
CA ARG A 93 -10.76 -17.25 -8.32
C ARG A 93 -11.41 -16.09 -7.58
N GLY A 94 -10.74 -14.93 -7.56
CA GLY A 94 -11.12 -13.79 -6.75
C GLY A 94 -10.69 -13.89 -5.29
N TYR A 95 -10.00 -14.96 -4.87
CA TYR A 95 -9.48 -15.10 -3.52
C TYR A 95 -8.27 -16.06 -3.42
N VAL A 96 -7.55 -15.99 -2.31
CA VAL A 96 -6.44 -16.87 -1.92
C VAL A 96 -6.63 -17.33 -0.48
N GLY A 97 -6.31 -18.61 -0.20
CA GLY A 97 -6.48 -19.21 1.13
C GLY A 97 -7.78 -20.02 1.26
N PRO A 98 -8.15 -20.43 2.48
CA PRO A 98 -9.41 -21.13 2.75
C PRO A 98 -10.61 -20.30 2.31
N LYS A 99 -11.62 -20.92 1.70
CA LYS A 99 -12.82 -20.21 1.22
C LYS A 99 -13.61 -19.55 2.37
N SER A 100 -13.60 -20.16 3.55
CA SER A 100 -14.26 -19.63 4.75
C SER A 100 -13.54 -18.43 5.36
N ASN A 101 -12.24 -18.30 5.13
CA ASN A 101 -11.41 -17.22 5.67
C ASN A 101 -10.26 -16.91 4.69
N PRO A 102 -10.54 -16.20 3.59
CA PRO A 102 -9.53 -15.92 2.58
C PRO A 102 -8.50 -14.92 3.11
N LEU A 103 -7.23 -15.15 2.77
CA LEU A 103 -6.12 -14.25 3.12
C LEU A 103 -6.09 -13.00 2.23
N ILE A 104 -6.54 -13.15 1.00
CA ILE A 104 -6.72 -12.04 0.05
C ILE A 104 -8.00 -12.35 -0.72
N CYS A 105 -8.92 -11.41 -0.85
CA CYS A 105 -10.20 -11.61 -1.55
C CYS A 105 -10.64 -10.36 -2.31
N THR A 106 -11.50 -10.56 -3.30
CA THR A 106 -12.12 -9.47 -4.08
C THR A 106 -13.04 -8.69 -3.16
N THR A 107 -13.02 -7.37 -3.29
CA THR A 107 -13.88 -6.46 -2.54
C THR A 107 -14.39 -5.34 -3.44
N PHE A 108 -15.43 -4.65 -3.00
CA PHE A 108 -16.05 -3.51 -3.67
C PHE A 108 -16.19 -2.29 -2.73
N ASP A 109 -15.68 -2.40 -1.50
CA ASP A 109 -15.81 -1.42 -0.42
C ASP A 109 -14.77 -0.29 -0.48
N LEU A 110 -13.87 -0.24 -1.45
CA LEU A 110 -12.76 0.73 -1.44
C LEU A 110 -13.27 2.19 -1.41
N ASP A 111 -14.34 2.49 -2.15
CA ASP A 111 -14.84 3.86 -2.28
C ASP A 111 -15.56 4.30 -1.02
N GLU A 112 -16.33 3.38 -0.41
CA GLU A 112 -16.94 3.56 0.90
C GLU A 112 -15.86 3.73 1.98
N HIS A 113 -14.84 2.87 1.98
CA HIS A 113 -13.71 2.93 2.91
C HIS A 113 -12.97 4.27 2.79
N LEU A 114 -12.59 4.69 1.58
CA LEU A 114 -11.90 5.97 1.36
C LEU A 114 -12.75 7.19 1.73
N SER A 115 -14.08 7.08 1.67
CA SER A 115 -14.98 8.17 2.09
C SER A 115 -15.22 8.19 3.60
N SER A 116 -14.84 7.13 4.31
CA SER A 116 -15.07 6.97 5.75
C SER A 116 -13.89 7.40 6.62
N VAL A 117 -12.70 7.58 6.03
CA VAL A 117 -11.50 8.04 6.74
C VAL A 117 -11.45 9.56 6.81
N ASP A 118 -10.73 10.11 7.78
CA ASP A 118 -10.59 11.56 7.96
C ASP A 118 -9.74 12.21 6.87
N LEU A 119 -8.77 11.47 6.31
CA LEU A 119 -7.83 11.99 5.31
C LEU A 119 -7.30 10.90 4.36
N VAL A 120 -7.34 11.19 3.07
CA VAL A 120 -6.73 10.39 2.02
C VAL A 120 -5.50 11.11 1.45
N VAL A 121 -4.32 10.53 1.68
CA VAL A 121 -3.02 11.05 1.23
C VAL A 121 -2.51 10.24 0.05
N ALA A 122 -2.27 10.89 -1.09
CA ALA A 122 -1.57 10.25 -2.21
C ALA A 122 -0.07 10.58 -2.18
N LEU A 123 0.77 9.53 -2.24
CA LEU A 123 2.21 9.68 -2.45
C LEU A 123 2.48 9.78 -3.94
N SER A 124 2.98 10.91 -4.40
CA SER A 124 3.24 11.18 -5.82
C SER A 124 4.41 12.14 -5.99
N GLU A 125 5.27 11.87 -6.97
CA GLU A 125 6.35 12.80 -7.37
C GLU A 125 5.81 14.16 -7.87
N LYS A 126 4.54 14.22 -8.29
CA LYS A 126 3.84 15.44 -8.72
C LYS A 126 3.04 16.08 -7.59
N GLY A 127 3.14 15.55 -6.38
CA GLY A 127 2.57 16.15 -5.18
C GLY A 127 3.35 17.38 -4.73
N GLU A 128 2.82 18.07 -3.74
CA GLU A 128 3.51 19.19 -3.11
C GLU A 128 4.76 18.68 -2.37
N THR A 129 5.90 19.33 -2.58
CA THR A 129 7.12 19.02 -1.83
C THR A 129 7.01 19.63 -0.44
N VAL A 130 6.78 18.77 0.55
CA VAL A 130 6.57 19.13 1.96
C VAL A 130 7.55 18.35 2.84
N ASP A 131 7.81 18.83 4.06
CA ASP A 131 8.53 18.03 5.05
C ASP A 131 7.70 16.79 5.42
N PRO A 132 8.13 15.56 5.04
CA PRO A 132 7.34 14.37 5.30
C PRO A 132 7.17 14.07 6.79
N LEU A 133 8.12 14.51 7.64
CA LEU A 133 8.00 14.36 9.08
C LEU A 133 6.93 15.29 9.66
N HIS A 134 6.81 16.51 9.12
CA HIS A 134 5.72 17.41 9.48
C HIS A 134 4.37 16.80 9.12
N VAL A 135 4.21 16.29 7.90
CA VAL A 135 2.97 15.60 7.49
C VAL A 135 2.67 14.42 8.42
N ALA A 136 3.67 13.58 8.70
CA ALA A 136 3.50 12.44 9.60
C ALA A 136 3.03 12.84 11.01
N ARG A 137 3.43 14.01 11.51
CA ARG A 137 2.94 14.58 12.79
C ARG A 137 1.51 15.08 12.68
N CYS A 138 1.16 15.76 11.60
CA CYS A 138 -0.20 16.29 11.42
C CYS A 138 -1.25 15.18 11.31
N ILE A 139 -0.89 14.03 10.73
CA ILE A 139 -1.84 12.95 10.48
C ILE A 139 -1.81 11.83 11.53
N SER A 140 -0.98 11.94 12.58
CA SER A 140 -0.73 10.83 13.51
C SER A 140 -1.92 10.40 14.37
N ASP A 141 -2.93 11.26 14.49
CA ASP A 141 -4.13 11.00 15.30
C ASP A 141 -5.38 10.76 14.43
N LEU A 142 -5.30 11.04 13.13
CA LEU A 142 -6.37 10.89 12.16
C LEU A 142 -6.51 9.44 11.67
N ASP A 143 -7.71 9.05 11.31
CA ASP A 143 -7.95 7.86 10.51
C ASP A 143 -7.59 8.17 9.05
N CYS A 144 -6.57 7.49 8.51
CA CYS A 144 -6.00 7.87 7.21
C CYS A 144 -5.94 6.70 6.23
N ALA A 145 -6.07 7.03 4.94
CA ALA A 145 -5.73 6.14 3.83
C ALA A 145 -4.56 6.69 3.03
N ILE A 146 -3.56 5.85 2.75
CA ILE A 146 -2.39 6.22 1.95
C ILE A 146 -2.48 5.53 0.59
N ILE A 147 -2.57 6.32 -0.48
CA ILE A 147 -2.57 5.84 -1.85
C ILE A 147 -1.13 5.83 -2.38
N VAL A 148 -0.70 4.68 -2.89
CA VAL A 148 0.64 4.52 -3.48
C VAL A 148 0.55 3.76 -4.80
N GLY A 149 1.16 4.29 -5.86
CA GLY A 149 1.20 3.65 -7.17
C GLY A 149 2.06 2.38 -7.18
N CYS A 150 1.54 1.29 -7.75
CA CYS A 150 2.19 -0.02 -7.89
C CYS A 150 2.44 -0.39 -9.37
N PHE A 151 3.05 0.53 -10.11
CA PHE A 151 3.40 0.38 -11.52
C PHE A 151 4.84 0.82 -11.78
N HIS A 152 5.37 0.48 -12.96
CA HIS A 152 6.78 0.73 -13.30
C HIS A 152 7.05 2.10 -13.94
N LYS A 153 6.05 2.67 -14.62
CA LYS A 153 6.07 3.96 -15.31
C LYS A 153 4.66 4.52 -15.42
N GLY A 154 4.55 5.85 -15.50
CA GLY A 154 3.29 6.57 -15.66
C GLY A 154 2.88 7.27 -14.37
N ASP A 155 1.59 7.58 -14.27
CA ASP A 155 0.98 8.23 -13.12
C ASP A 155 -0.15 7.37 -12.56
N ILE A 156 -0.50 7.60 -11.29
CA ILE A 156 -1.70 7.02 -10.69
C ILE A 156 -2.92 7.44 -11.53
N SER A 157 -3.83 6.51 -11.77
CA SER A 157 -4.99 6.77 -12.62
C SER A 157 -5.84 7.93 -12.08
N PRO A 158 -6.36 8.84 -12.93
CA PRO A 158 -7.14 9.99 -12.49
C PRO A 158 -8.35 9.63 -11.61
N ASN A 159 -8.97 8.48 -11.87
CA ASN A 159 -10.10 7.99 -11.10
C ASN A 159 -9.76 7.63 -9.64
N ILE A 160 -8.52 7.24 -9.36
CA ILE A 160 -8.03 6.99 -8.00
C ILE A 160 -7.42 8.26 -7.43
N MET A 161 -6.63 8.99 -8.21
CA MET A 161 -5.99 10.24 -7.78
C MET A 161 -7.00 11.29 -7.30
N LYS A 162 -8.17 11.40 -7.93
CA LYS A 162 -9.24 12.32 -7.50
C LYS A 162 -9.86 11.99 -6.14
N LYS A 163 -9.59 10.80 -5.59
CA LYS A 163 -10.04 10.37 -4.26
C LYS A 163 -9.09 10.78 -3.14
N SER A 164 -7.96 11.42 -3.47
CA SER A 164 -7.03 11.95 -2.49
C SER A 164 -7.37 13.41 -2.16
N ASP A 165 -7.32 13.73 -0.87
CA ASP A 165 -7.49 15.10 -0.38
C ASP A 165 -6.20 15.90 -0.56
N ILE A 166 -5.06 15.26 -0.28
CA ILE A 166 -3.74 15.85 -0.46
C ILE A 166 -2.81 14.92 -1.24
N LYS A 167 -1.86 15.53 -1.95
CA LYS A 167 -0.84 14.84 -2.75
C LYS A 167 0.51 15.35 -2.31
N ILE A 168 1.37 14.47 -1.84
CA ILE A 168 2.68 14.86 -1.31
C ILE A 168 3.79 14.15 -2.07
N SER A 169 4.87 14.89 -2.34
CA SER A 169 6.14 14.33 -2.77
C SER A 169 7.04 14.12 -1.56
N LEU A 170 7.67 12.95 -1.46
CA LEU A 170 8.56 12.61 -0.35
C LEU A 170 10.03 12.93 -0.62
N ALA A 171 10.38 13.23 -1.87
CA ALA A 171 11.74 13.50 -2.30
C ALA A 171 11.74 14.28 -3.63
N ASP A 172 12.83 14.97 -3.92
CA ASP A 172 13.04 15.67 -5.21
C ASP A 172 13.39 14.72 -6.37
N LEU A 173 13.19 13.41 -6.18
CA LEU A 173 13.45 12.38 -7.18
C LEU A 173 12.37 11.29 -7.15
N PRO A 174 12.14 10.59 -8.28
CA PRO A 174 11.18 9.49 -8.33
C PRO A 174 11.60 8.34 -7.40
N LEU A 175 10.68 7.91 -6.54
CA LEU A 175 10.89 6.79 -5.64
C LEU A 175 10.20 5.53 -6.15
N SER A 176 10.83 4.38 -5.92
CA SER A 176 10.12 3.11 -6.05
C SER A 176 8.97 3.02 -5.04
N THR A 177 7.92 2.27 -5.34
CA THR A 177 6.78 2.06 -4.43
C THR A 177 7.23 1.65 -3.03
N SER A 178 8.13 0.67 -2.92
CA SER A 178 8.67 0.21 -1.63
C SER A 178 9.45 1.30 -0.91
N ALA A 179 10.20 2.15 -1.61
CA ALA A 179 10.94 3.24 -0.97
C ALA A 179 9.99 4.29 -0.39
N ALA A 180 8.98 4.72 -1.15
CA ALA A 180 7.97 5.67 -0.69
C ALA A 180 7.21 5.13 0.54
N ILE A 181 6.76 3.88 0.49
CA ILE A 181 6.13 3.19 1.62
C ILE A 181 7.08 3.13 2.82
N ALA A 182 8.33 2.70 2.63
CA ALA A 182 9.30 2.53 3.71
C ALA A 182 9.57 3.86 4.43
N ILE A 183 9.80 4.95 3.69
CA ILE A 183 10.01 6.28 4.26
C ILE A 183 8.78 6.67 5.09
N PHE A 184 7.60 6.65 4.47
CA PHE A 184 6.40 7.20 5.11
C PHE A 184 5.96 6.39 6.34
N LEU A 185 5.99 5.06 6.26
CA LEU A 185 5.67 4.20 7.42
C LEU A 185 6.73 4.32 8.54
N SER A 186 8.00 4.52 8.20
CA SER A 186 9.04 4.75 9.20
C SER A 186 8.84 6.07 9.94
N LEU A 187 8.44 7.13 9.24
CA LEU A 187 8.14 8.43 9.85
C LEU A 187 6.88 8.37 10.72
N LEU A 188 5.81 7.72 10.26
CA LEU A 188 4.62 7.50 11.08
C LEU A 188 4.92 6.68 12.34
N TYR A 189 5.73 5.62 12.19
CA TYR A 189 6.20 4.85 13.34
C TYR A 189 7.02 5.71 14.29
N TYR A 190 7.93 6.52 13.76
CA TYR A 190 8.79 7.40 14.54
C TYR A 190 7.96 8.40 15.36
N VAL A 191 7.00 9.06 14.72
CA VAL A 191 6.08 9.99 15.40
C VAL A 191 5.35 9.28 16.53
N LYS A 192 4.76 8.11 16.27
CA LYS A 192 4.05 7.34 17.31
C LYS A 192 4.94 6.91 18.46
N ARG A 193 6.16 6.46 18.16
CA ARG A 193 7.06 5.89 19.17
C ARG A 193 7.68 6.96 20.06
N TRP A 194 8.11 8.09 19.48
CA TRP A 194 8.91 9.11 20.17
C TRP A 194 8.19 10.44 20.42
N SER A 195 7.13 10.78 19.68
CA SER A 195 6.31 11.97 20.02
C SER A 195 5.38 11.68 21.21
N ALA A 196 4.97 10.42 21.40
CA ALA A 196 4.21 9.99 22.59
C ALA A 196 5.03 10.09 23.89
N GLU A 197 6.35 9.94 23.84
CA GLU A 197 7.23 10.05 25.03
C GLU A 197 7.35 11.50 25.52
N LYS A 198 7.32 12.50 24.62
CA LYS A 198 7.31 13.93 25.00
C LYS A 198 6.07 14.35 25.78
N ASN A 199 4.92 13.70 25.56
CA ASN A 199 3.69 13.98 26.29
C ASN A 199 3.65 13.32 27.68
N LYS A 200 4.38 12.21 27.88
CA LYS A 200 4.54 11.60 29.21
C LYS A 200 5.44 12.43 30.14
N GLY A 201 6.56 12.94 29.64
CA GLY A 201 7.45 13.81 30.42
C GLY A 201 6.78 15.12 30.88
N LYS A 202 5.90 15.71 30.06
CA LYS A 202 5.12 16.91 30.44
C LYS A 202 4.00 16.66 31.45
N ALA A 203 3.52 15.43 31.59
CA ALA A 203 2.51 15.08 32.60
C ALA A 203 3.14 14.83 33.97
N GLU A 204 4.37 14.28 33.98
CA GLU A 204 5.15 14.04 35.20
C GLU A 204 5.82 15.32 35.75
N GLU A 205 6.15 16.31 34.92
CA GLU A 205 6.64 17.63 35.38
C GLU A 205 5.55 18.57 35.93
N ASN A 206 4.27 18.27 35.67
CA ASN A 206 3.11 19.05 36.13
C ASN A 206 2.31 18.34 37.24
N SER A 207 2.84 17.26 37.82
CA SER A 207 2.29 16.53 38.98
C SER A 207 3.23 16.70 40.18
#